data_AF-A0A014LQR6-F1
#
_entry.id   AF-A0A014LQR6-F1
#
_cell.length_a   1.000
_cell.length_b   1.000
_cell.length_c   1.000
_cell.angle_alpha   90.00
_cell.angle_beta   90.00
_cell.angle_gamma   90.00
#
_symmetry.space_group_name_H-M   'P 1'
#
loop_
_entity.id
_entity.type
_entity.pdbx_description
1 polymer ?
#
loop_
_entity_poly.entity_id
_entity_poly.type
_entity_poly.pdbx_seq_one_letter_code
_entity_poly.pdbx_strand_id
1 'polypeptide(L)'
;MGIRNALTYPGDALSRTASAHRILDSAAGPLIAVRLNILTRKTLAGLQSDLSGRVLDASGQPISGLYAAGGVAGFGGGGVHGYRSLEGTFLGGCLFSGRTAGRAAASAAAS
;
A
#
# COMPACT_ATOMS: atom_id res chain seq x y z
N MET A 1 -4.95 19.85 0.03
CA MET A 1 -6.40 19.85 -0.26
C MET A 1 -7.10 20.42 0.97
N GLY A 2 -7.76 21.57 0.88
CA GLY A 2 -8.37 22.25 2.04
C GLY A 2 -9.85 21.92 2.21
N ILE A 3 -10.40 22.11 3.41
CA ILE A 3 -11.82 21.83 3.75
C ILE A 3 -12.82 22.51 2.79
N ARG A 4 -12.49 23.71 2.28
CA ARG A 4 -13.35 24.43 1.32
C ARG A 4 -13.49 23.70 -0.01
N ASN A 5 -12.41 23.12 -0.54
CA ASN A 5 -12.45 22.38 -1.79
C ASN A 5 -13.21 21.05 -1.62
N ALA A 6 -13.08 20.41 -0.45
CA ALA A 6 -13.84 19.21 -0.14
C ALA A 6 -15.35 19.51 -0.03
N LEU A 7 -15.73 20.63 0.59
CA LEU A 7 -17.13 21.06 0.68
C LEU A 7 -17.73 21.49 -0.68
N THR A 8 -16.92 21.91 -1.65
CA THR A 8 -17.42 22.19 -3.01
C THR A 8 -17.69 20.93 -3.84
N TYR A 9 -17.13 19.78 -3.45
CA TYR A 9 -17.35 18.52 -4.15
C TYR A 9 -18.53 17.75 -3.52
N PRO A 10 -19.63 17.49 -4.25
CA PRO A 10 -20.85 16.93 -3.66
C PRO A 10 -20.65 15.59 -2.94
N GLY A 11 -19.79 14.72 -3.48
CA GLY A 11 -19.49 13.43 -2.85
C GLY A 11 -18.84 13.58 -1.48
N ASP A 12 -17.96 14.58 -1.32
CA ASP A 12 -17.22 14.82 -0.08
C ASP A 12 -18.06 15.59 0.93
N ALA A 13 -18.84 16.55 0.46
CA ALA A 13 -19.76 17.33 1.28
C ALA A 13 -20.84 16.46 1.93
N LEU A 14 -21.40 15.49 1.21
CA LEU A 14 -22.48 14.65 1.72
C LEU A 14 -22.03 13.52 2.65
N SER A 15 -20.80 13.02 2.50
CA SER A 15 -20.40 11.76 3.15
C SER A 15 -19.15 11.84 4.03
N ARG A 16 -18.25 12.80 3.80
CA ARG A 16 -16.89 12.77 4.40
C ARG A 16 -16.50 14.02 5.17
N THR A 17 -17.08 15.17 4.83
CA THR A 17 -16.56 16.47 5.28
C THR A 17 -17.55 17.16 6.21
N ALA A 18 -17.12 17.47 7.43
CA ALA A 18 -17.90 18.28 8.35
C ALA A 18 -18.06 19.71 7.82
N SER A 19 -19.21 20.34 8.12
CA SER A 19 -19.45 21.75 7.82
C SER A 19 -18.35 22.63 8.45
N ALA A 20 -17.89 23.63 7.69
CA ALA A 20 -16.89 24.56 8.20
C ALA A 20 -17.48 25.43 9.32
N HIS A 21 -16.82 25.45 10.46
CA HIS A 21 -17.16 26.26 11.63
C HIS A 21 -15.87 26.76 12.30
N ARG A 22 -15.98 27.68 13.26
CA ARG A 22 -14.82 28.14 14.03
C ARG A 22 -14.35 27.01 14.95
N ILE A 23 -13.04 26.84 15.10
CA ILE A 23 -12.49 25.74 15.93
C ILE A 23 -12.97 25.77 17.39
N LEU A 24 -13.27 26.94 17.95
CA LEU A 24 -13.77 27.11 19.33
C LEU A 24 -15.27 27.39 19.42
N ASP A 25 -16.04 27.06 18.37
CA ASP A 25 -17.50 27.19 18.43
C ASP A 25 -18.08 26.25 19.50
N SER A 26 -18.73 26.83 20.52
CA SER A 26 -19.32 26.08 21.63
C SER A 26 -20.48 25.19 21.18
N ALA A 27 -21.14 25.51 20.06
CA ALA A 27 -22.19 24.70 19.47
C ALA A 27 -21.64 23.48 18.72
N ALA A 28 -20.34 23.47 18.38
CA ALA A 28 -19.66 22.39 17.67
C ALA A 28 -18.74 21.55 18.58
N GLY A 29 -18.87 21.70 19.90
CA GLY A 29 -18.10 20.94 20.88
C GLY A 29 -18.59 19.50 21.09
N PRO A 30 -17.86 18.69 21.88
CA PRO A 30 -16.58 19.00 22.55
C PRO A 30 -15.36 18.86 21.62
N LEU A 31 -14.26 19.54 21.95
CA LEU A 31 -12.97 19.32 21.28
C LEU A 31 -12.46 17.91 21.56
N ILE A 32 -11.93 17.26 20.52
CA ILE A 32 -11.36 15.91 20.61
C ILE A 32 -9.84 16.00 20.44
N ALA A 33 -9.10 15.46 21.41
CA ALA A 33 -7.66 15.29 21.33
C ALA A 33 -7.31 13.80 21.30
N VAL A 34 -6.43 13.41 20.38
CA VAL A 34 -5.92 12.03 20.29
C VAL A 34 -4.41 12.06 20.44
N ARG A 35 -3.89 11.33 21.42
CA ARG A 35 -2.44 11.14 21.58
C ARG A 35 -1.94 10.16 20.53
N LEU A 36 -1.02 10.62 19.68
CA LEU A 36 -0.38 9.78 18.66
C LEU A 36 1.00 9.31 19.15
N ASN A 37 1.37 8.09 18.79
CA ASN A 37 2.70 7.52 19.02
C ASN A 37 3.28 7.01 17.70
N ILE A 38 4.60 7.03 17.56
CA ILE A 38 5.28 6.45 16.42
C ILE A 38 5.22 4.92 16.57
N LEU A 39 4.82 4.25 15.48
CA LEU A 39 4.73 2.80 15.41
C LEU A 39 5.44 2.32 14.15
N THR A 40 6.16 1.21 14.24
CA THR A 40 6.64 0.49 13.06
C THR A 40 5.43 -0.05 12.30
N ARG A 41 5.25 0.38 11.05
CA ARG A 41 4.02 0.11 10.29
C ARG A 41 4.17 -1.01 9.26
N LYS A 42 5.32 -1.12 8.59
CA LYS A 42 5.56 -2.06 7.48
C LYS A 42 7.05 -2.37 7.34
N THR A 43 7.35 -3.56 6.82
CA THR A 43 8.68 -3.95 6.35
C THR A 43 8.70 -3.80 4.83
N LEU A 44 9.55 -2.93 4.30
CA LEU A 44 9.67 -2.72 2.84
C LEU A 44 10.61 -3.72 2.16
N ALA A 45 11.48 -4.37 2.94
CA ALA A 45 12.30 -5.47 2.48
C ALA A 45 11.45 -6.73 2.21
N GLY A 46 12.03 -7.70 1.53
CA GLY A 46 11.39 -8.97 1.22
C GLY A 46 12.30 -9.88 0.39
N LEU A 47 11.74 -11.00 -0.04
CA LEU A 47 12.38 -11.89 -1.01
C LEU A 47 12.60 -11.12 -2.32
N GLN A 48 13.85 -11.12 -2.80
CA GLN A 48 14.17 -10.53 -4.08
C GLN A 48 13.52 -11.37 -5.18
N SER A 49 12.81 -10.71 -6.09
CA SER A 49 12.11 -11.36 -7.18
C SER A 49 12.33 -10.64 -8.50
N ASP A 50 12.19 -11.36 -9.61
CA ASP A 50 12.10 -10.74 -10.93
C ASP A 50 10.68 -10.22 -11.24
N LEU A 51 10.49 -9.72 -12.46
CA LEU A 51 9.22 -9.17 -12.94
C LEU A 51 8.10 -10.22 -13.04
N SER A 52 8.44 -11.51 -13.07
CA SER A 52 7.50 -12.62 -13.06
C SER A 52 7.19 -13.11 -11.64
N GLY A 53 7.79 -12.51 -10.61
CA GLY A 53 7.63 -12.91 -9.21
C GLY A 53 8.43 -14.15 -8.82
N ARG A 54 9.39 -14.61 -9.63
CA ARG A 54 10.26 -15.73 -9.28
C ARG A 54 11.28 -15.26 -8.25
N VAL A 55 11.46 -16.02 -7.17
CA VAL A 55 12.43 -15.68 -6.13
C VAL A 55 13.83 -15.93 -6.65
N LEU A 56 14.74 -14.98 -6.40
CA LEU A 56 16.13 -15.05 -6.81
C LEU A 56 17.00 -15.53 -5.64
N ASP A 57 17.97 -16.39 -5.94
CA ASP A 57 19.03 -16.77 -5.01
C ASP A 57 20.11 -15.67 -4.88
N ALA A 58 21.15 -15.96 -4.08
CA ALA A 58 22.26 -15.03 -3.87
C ALA A 58 23.09 -14.74 -5.14
N SER A 59 23.02 -15.60 -6.16
CA SER A 59 23.66 -15.39 -7.46
C SER A 59 22.76 -14.64 -8.46
N GLY A 60 21.54 -14.27 -8.04
CA GLY A 60 20.55 -13.62 -8.88
C GLY A 60 19.80 -14.59 -9.80
N GLN A 61 19.94 -15.91 -9.62
CA GLN A 61 19.26 -16.91 -10.43
C GLN A 61 17.89 -17.28 -9.84
N PRO A 62 16.87 -17.51 -10.67
CA PRO A 62 15.57 -17.96 -10.18
C PRO A 62 15.64 -19.32 -9.50
N ILE A 63 15.08 -19.41 -8.29
CA ILE A 63 14.88 -20.67 -7.58
C ILE A 63 13.66 -21.37 -8.19
N SER A 64 13.88 -22.57 -8.74
CA SER A 64 12.83 -23.34 -9.42
C SER A 64 11.63 -23.59 -8.51
N GLY A 65 10.42 -23.30 -9.02
CA GLY A 65 9.16 -23.50 -8.30
C GLY A 65 8.87 -22.50 -7.19
N LEU A 66 9.76 -21.55 -6.90
CA LEU A 66 9.58 -20.59 -5.80
C LEU A 66 9.20 -19.20 -6.31
N TYR A 67 8.04 -18.72 -5.87
CA TYR A 67 7.49 -17.41 -6.23
C TYR A 67 7.12 -16.60 -4.99
N ALA A 68 7.19 -15.29 -5.10
CA ALA A 68 6.84 -14.35 -4.03
C ALA A 68 6.02 -13.17 -4.57
N ALA A 69 5.11 -12.66 -3.74
CA ALA A 69 4.28 -11.51 -4.05
C ALA A 69 3.85 -10.77 -2.78
N GLY A 70 3.39 -9.53 -2.93
CA GLY A 70 2.87 -8.75 -1.81
C GLY A 70 3.88 -8.51 -0.70
N GLY A 71 3.44 -8.48 0.56
CA GLY A 71 4.25 -8.06 1.71
C GLY A 71 5.57 -8.82 1.87
N VAL A 72 5.59 -10.13 1.60
CA VAL A 72 6.83 -10.95 1.67
C VAL A 72 7.85 -10.57 0.58
N ALA A 73 7.39 -9.93 -0.50
CA ALA A 73 8.22 -9.42 -1.59
C ALA A 73 8.37 -7.88 -1.50
N GLY A 74 8.20 -7.27 -0.33
CA GLY A 74 8.30 -5.81 -0.17
C GLY A 74 7.11 -5.04 -0.76
N PHE A 75 5.92 -5.64 -0.72
CA PHE A 75 4.65 -5.09 -1.23
C PHE A 75 4.62 -4.86 -2.76
N GLY A 76 5.35 -5.67 -3.53
CA GLY A 76 5.28 -5.62 -4.99
C GLY A 76 6.38 -6.37 -5.73
N GLY A 77 7.39 -6.87 -5.03
CA GLY A 77 8.53 -7.57 -5.63
C GLY A 77 9.58 -6.63 -6.20
N GLY A 78 10.77 -7.17 -6.47
CA GLY A 78 11.83 -6.49 -7.22
C GLY A 78 12.28 -5.13 -6.67
N GLY A 79 12.10 -4.86 -5.37
CA GLY A 79 12.51 -3.59 -4.75
C GLY A 79 11.64 -2.38 -5.15
N VAL A 80 10.38 -2.58 -5.58
CA VAL A 80 9.52 -1.50 -6.11
C VAL A 80 9.38 -0.26 -5.22
N HIS A 81 9.49 -0.42 -3.90
CA HIS A 81 9.41 0.68 -2.92
C HIS A 81 10.78 1.21 -2.48
N GLY A 82 11.88 0.59 -2.89
CA GLY A 82 13.23 0.94 -2.46
C GLY A 82 13.35 1.14 -0.96
N TYR A 83 13.89 2.29 -0.54
CA TYR A 83 14.07 2.63 0.87
C TYR A 83 12.81 3.21 1.55
N ARG A 84 11.88 3.81 0.78
CA ARG A 84 10.70 4.49 1.31
C ARG A 84 9.50 4.30 0.38
N SER A 85 8.40 3.83 0.95
CA SER A 85 7.12 3.67 0.26
C SER A 85 6.28 4.94 0.31
N LEU A 86 5.46 5.16 -0.72
CA LEU A 86 4.37 6.12 -0.68
C LEU A 86 3.15 5.49 -0.01
N GLU A 87 2.40 6.27 0.77
CA GLU A 87 1.16 5.77 1.35
C GLU A 87 0.14 5.44 0.25
N GLY A 88 -0.60 4.33 0.43
CA GLY A 88 -1.60 3.88 -0.53
C GLY A 88 -1.10 2.95 -1.64
N THR A 89 0.22 2.81 -1.85
CA THR A 89 0.76 1.96 -2.93
C THR A 89 0.78 0.46 -2.60
N PHE A 90 0.72 0.11 -1.31
CA PHE A 90 0.88 -1.26 -0.84
C PHE A 90 -0.17 -2.23 -1.39
N LEU A 91 -1.46 -1.85 -1.33
CA LEU A 91 -2.54 -2.74 -1.76
C LEU A 91 -2.45 -3.02 -3.26
N GLY A 92 -2.25 -1.96 -4.06
CA GLY A 92 -2.06 -2.08 -5.51
C GLY A 92 -0.87 -2.97 -5.85
N GLY A 93 0.26 -2.77 -5.18
CA GLY A 93 1.46 -3.59 -5.36
C GLY A 93 1.24 -5.06 -5.00
N CYS A 94 0.52 -5.36 -3.91
CA CYS A 94 0.13 -6.74 -3.56
C CYS A 94 -0.75 -7.40 -4.62
N LEU A 95 -1.78 -6.71 -5.09
CA LEU A 95 -2.70 -7.26 -6.09
C LEU A 95 -2.01 -7.50 -7.44
N PHE A 96 -1.19 -6.53 -7.87
CA PHE A 96 -0.44 -6.64 -9.12
C PHE A 96 0.58 -7.78 -9.07
N SER A 97 1.45 -7.77 -8.07
CA SER A 97 2.47 -8.83 -7.92
C SER A 97 1.85 -10.20 -7.72
N GLY A 98 0.77 -10.31 -6.94
CA GLY A 98 0.06 -11.58 -6.73
C GLY A 98 -0.51 -12.15 -8.02
N ARG A 99 -1.16 -11.30 -8.84
CA ARG A 99 -1.66 -11.70 -10.17
C ARG A 99 -0.53 -12.14 -11.10
N THR A 100 0.57 -11.39 -11.13
CA THR A 100 1.71 -11.68 -12.01
C THR A 100 2.40 -12.99 -11.61
N ALA A 101 2.74 -13.15 -10.33
CA ALA A 101 3.36 -14.36 -9.80
C ALA A 101 2.47 -15.59 -9.98
N GLY A 102 1.17 -15.46 -9.70
CA GLY A 102 0.22 -16.56 -9.88
C GLY A 102 0.10 -17.03 -11.33
N ARG A 103 0.09 -16.10 -12.30
CA ARG A 103 0.09 -16.43 -13.73
C ARG A 103 1.38 -17.13 -14.16
N ALA A 104 2.52 -16.63 -13.71
CA ALA A 104 3.82 -17.21 -14.02
C ALA A 104 3.99 -18.63 -13.43
N ALA A 105 3.52 -18.84 -12.20
CA ALA A 105 3.50 -20.14 -11.57
C ALA A 105 2.58 -21.13 -12.31
N ALA A 106 1.37 -20.69 -12.68
CA ALA A 106 0.44 -21.52 -13.44
C ALA A 106 0.99 -21.92 -14.82
N SER A 107 1.62 -20.99 -15.55
CA SER A 107 2.24 -21.31 -16.85
C SER A 107 3.41 -22.28 -16.72
N ALA A 108 4.22 -22.15 -15.67
CA ALA A 108 5.36 -23.04 -15.43
C ALA A 108 4.94 -24.45 -15.01
N ALA A 109 3.82 -24.60 -14.31
CA ALA A 109 3.28 -25.91 -13.93
C ALA A 109 2.58 -26.66 -15.08
N ALA A 110 2.20 -25.96 -16.16
CA ALA A 110 1.53 -26.54 -17.33
C ALA A 110 2.49 -27.02 -18.43
N SER A 111 3.79 -26.75 -18.27
CA SER A 111 4.90 -27.17 -19.14
C SER A 111 5.70 -28.30 -18.51
#